data_AF-A0A0F9KGP7-F1
#
_entry.id   AF-A0A0F9KGP7-F1
#
_cell.length_a   1.000
_cell.length_b   1.000
_cell.length_c   1.000
_cell.angle_alpha   90.00
_cell.angle_beta   90.00
_cell.angle_gamma   90.00
#
_symmetry.space_group_name_H-M   'P 1'
#
loop_
_entity.id
_entity.type
_entity.pdbx_description
1 polymer ?
#
loop_
_entity_poly.entity_id
_entity_poly.type
_entity_poly.pdbx_seq_one_letter_code
_entity_poly.pdbx_strand_id
1 'polypeptide(L)' 'MQKEIQKYGDSHVLRLSPDDMKFNDLQEGDIIDFTITRVTVAKPRVIRAKPKRKR' A
#
# COMPACT_ATOMS: atom_id res chain seq x y z
N MET A 1 2.14 -8.43 -1.06
CA MET A 1 3.44 -8.30 -0.37
C MET A 1 3.25 -7.40 0.84
N GLN A 2 3.53 -7.90 2.04
CA GLN A 2 3.34 -7.14 3.28
C GLN A 2 4.64 -6.40 3.58
N LYS A 3 4.64 -5.08 3.41
CA LYS A 3 5.81 -4.25 3.72
C LYS A 3 5.85 -4.03 5.22
N GLU A 4 6.97 -4.36 5.86
CA GLU A 4 7.15 -4.20 7.31
C GLU A 4 7.86 -2.86 7.60
N ILE A 5 7.26 -2.06 8.48
CA ILE A 5 7.88 -0.83 8.98
C ILE A 5 8.53 -1.18 10.31
N GLN A 6 9.84 -0.98 10.41
CA GLN A 6 10.63 -1.24 11.62
C GLN A 6 11.12 0.08 12.22
N LYS A 7 11.38 0.09 13.53
CA LYS A 7 12.03 1.23 14.19
C LYS A 7 13.55 1.06 14.17
N TYR A 8 14.27 2.14 13.92
CA TYR A 8 15.72 2.22 14.00
C TYR A 8 16.09 3.47 14.80
N GLY A 9 16.36 3.29 16.09
CA GLY A 9 16.44 4.41 17.04
C GLY A 9 15.13 5.21 17.06
N ASP A 10 15.23 6.52 16.82
CA ASP A 10 14.08 7.43 16.73
C ASP A 10 13.43 7.47 15.34
N SER A 11 13.98 6.76 14.36
CA SER A 11 13.50 6.74 12.97
C SER A 11 12.65 5.52 12.66
N HIS A 12 11.77 5.64 11.66
CA HIS A 12 11.08 4.50 11.05
C HIS A 12 11.73 4.16 9.71
N VAL A 13 11.97 2.88 9.47
CA VAL A 13 12.62 2.37 8.27
C VAL A 13 11.69 1.41 7.57
N LEU A 14 11.56 1.59 6.26
CA LEU A 14 10.89 0.64 5.39
C LEU A 14 11.94 -0.37 4.89
N ARG A 15 11.80 -1.63 5.26
CA ARG A 15 12.70 -2.67 4.76
C ARG A 15 12.23 -3.14 3.39
N LEU A 16 13.11 -3.04 2.40
CA LEU A 16 12.91 -3.63 1.07
C LEU A 16 13.43 -5.07 1.07
N SER A 17 12.70 -5.98 0.42
CA SER A 17 13.19 -7.34 0.19
C SER A 17 14.22 -7.36 -0.94
N PRO A 18 15.07 -8.40 -1.04
CA PRO A 18 15.99 -8.54 -2.17
C PRO A 18 15.28 -8.56 -3.53
N ASP A 19 14.04 -9.07 -3.57
CA ASP A 19 13.24 -9.10 -4.79
C ASP A 19 12.74 -7.70 -5.16
N ASP A 20 12.34 -6.89 -4.17
CA ASP A 20 11.99 -5.48 -4.40
C ASP A 20 13.19 -4.67 -4.92
N MET A 21 14.39 -4.94 -4.39
CA MET A 21 15.62 -4.30 -4.84
C MET A 21 15.93 -4.65 -6.30
N LYS A 22 15.86 -5.93 -6.66
CA LYS A 22 16.06 -6.38 -8.04
C LYS A 22 15.01 -5.84 -9.00
N PHE A 23 13.74 -5.81 -8.58
CA PHE A 23 12.64 -5.34 -9.43
C PHE A 23 12.80 -3.86 -9.80
N ASN A 24 13.30 -3.05 -8.86
CA ASN A 24 13.51 -1.62 -9.06
C ASN A 24 14.96 -1.25 -9.41
N ASP A 25 15.83 -2.25 -9.64
CA ASP A 25 17.27 -2.08 -9.92
C ASP A 25 17.99 -1.14 -8.93
N LEU A 26 17.71 -1.31 -7.63
CA LEU A 26 18.22 -0.46 -6.56
C LEU A 26 19.53 -1.02 -5.96
N GLN A 27 20.47 -0.12 -5.68
CA GLN A 27 21.72 -0.37 -4.98
C GLN A 27 21.82 0.45 -3.68
N GLU A 28 22.73 0.03 -2.80
CA GLU A 28 22.99 0.77 -1.56
C GLU A 28 23.63 2.13 -1.87
N GLY A 29 23.06 3.19 -1.31
CA GLY A 29 23.50 4.57 -1.55
C GLY A 29 22.73 5.30 -2.64
N ASP A 30 21.84 4.61 -3.36
CA ASP A 30 20.97 5.26 -4.34
C ASP A 30 20.02 6.26 -3.68
N ILE A 31 19.81 7.38 -4.36
CA ILE A 31 18.86 8.41 -3.94
C ILE A 31 17.49 8.06 -4.53
N ILE A 32 16.48 7.95 -3.67
CA ILE A 32 15.13 7.56 -4.06
C ILE A 32 14.18 8.73 -3.82
N ASP A 33 13.49 9.15 -4.87
CA ASP A 33 12.36 10.06 -4.75
C ASP A 33 11.12 9.30 -4.28
N PHE A 34 10.48 9.80 -3.22
CA PHE A 34 9.23 9.22 -2.71
C PHE A 34 8.06 10.18 -2.84
N THR A 35 6.89 9.64 -3.17
CA THR A 35 5.63 10.40 -3.22
C THR A 35 4.61 9.75 -2.31
N ILE A 36 3.92 10.56 -1.49
CA ILE A 36 2.85 10.09 -0.61
C ILE A 36 1.51 10.40 -1.27
N THR A 37 0.83 9.35 -1.74
CA THR A 37 -0.52 9.48 -2.32
C THR A 37 -1.56 8.95 -1.36
N ARG A 38 -2.54 9.78 -1.00
CA ARG A 38 -3.67 9.38 -0.16
C ARG A 38 -4.64 8.52 -0.98
N VAL A 39 -4.65 7.22 -0.73
CA VAL A 39 -5.62 6.31 -1.35
C VAL A 39 -6.90 6.29 -0.50
N THR A 40 -7.99 6.81 -1.05
CA THR A 40 -9.31 6.74 -0.42
C THR A 40 -10.02 5.48 -0.91
N VAL A 41 -10.07 4.43 -0.09
CA VAL A 41 -10.78 3.20 -0.47
C VAL A 41 -12.28 3.48 -0.37
N ALA A 42 -12.94 3.70 -1.51
CA ALA A 42 -14.39 3.74 -1.56
C ALA A 42 -14.94 2.35 -1.20
N LYS A 43 -15.57 2.20 -0.04
CA LYS A 43 -16.27 0.96 0.31
C LYS A 43 -17.33 0.67 -0.76
N PRO A 44 -17.43 -0.57 -1.28
CA PRO A 44 -18.47 -0.91 -2.24
C PRO A 44 -19.84 -0.72 -1.58
N ARG A 45 -20.67 0.16 -2.16
CA ARG A 45 -22.03 0.38 -1.70
C ARG A 45 -22.86 -0.83 -2.11
N VAL A 46 -23.13 -1.73 -1.18
CA VAL A 46 -24.02 -2.87 -1.40
C VAL A 46 -25.45 -2.33 -1.60
N ILE A 47 -25.89 -2.22 -2.85
CA ILE A 47 -27.28 -1.88 -3.18
C ILE A 47 -28.10 -3.16 -3.04
N ARG A 48 -28.75 -3.35 -1.89
CA ARG A 48 -29.77 -4.40 -1.75
C ARG A 48 -31.00 -3.97 -2.55
N ALA A 49 -31.33 -4.72 -3.60
CA ALA A 49 -32.56 -4.53 -4.35
C ALA A 49 -33.77 -4.71 -3.39
N LYS A 50 -34.68 -3.73 -3.37
CA LYS A 50 -35.93 -3.86 -2.61
C LYS A 50 -36.82 -4.90 -3.31
N PRO A 51 -37.45 -5.83 -2.58
CA PRO A 51 -38.33 -6.82 -3.18
C PRO A 51 -39.54 -6.13 -3.81
N LYS A 52 -39.84 -6.46 -5.08
CA LYS A 52 -41.04 -5.99 -5.77
C LYS A 52 -42.26 -6.61 -5.08
N ARG A 53 -43.14 -5.77 -4.50
CA ARG A 53 -44.47 -6.20 -4.06
C ARG A 53 -45.26 -6.65 -5.30
N LYS A 54 -45.62 -7.93 -5.36
CA LYS A 54 -46.60 -8.42 -6.33
C LYS A 54 -47.98 -7.90 -5.91
N ARG A 55 -48.69 -7.29 -6.86
CA ARG A 55 -50.11 -6.93 -6.72
C ARG A 55 -50.96 -8.17 -6.94
#